data_AF-A0A941D0W5-F1
#
_entry.id   AF-A0A941D0W5-F1
#
_cell.length_a   1.000
_cell.length_b   1.000
_cell.length_c   1.000
_cell.angle_alpha   90.00
_cell.angle_beta   90.00
_cell.angle_gamma   90.00
#
_symmetry.space_group_name_H-M   'P 1'
#
loop_
_entity.id
_entity.type
_entity.pdbx_description
1 polymer ?
#
loop_
_entity_poly.entity_id
_entity_poly.type
_entity_poly.pdbx_seq_one_letter_code
_entity_poly.pdbx_strand_id
1 'polypeptide(L)' 'MLDLSLPPSVTVSPTLVGVSILTDDGVTVQISLPRPRGLHDLPAAEVATRAKRLAQAALISAFESLESA' A
#
# COMPACT_ATOMS: atom_id res chain seq x y z
N MET A 1 10.90 -22.24 14.17
CA MET A 1 9.79 -21.28 13.96
C MET A 1 9.69 -21.08 12.46
N LEU A 2 8.67 -21.63 11.81
CA LEU A 2 8.48 -21.44 10.36
C LEU A 2 8.14 -19.96 10.16
N ASP A 3 8.94 -19.27 9.37
CA ASP A 3 8.65 -17.92 8.91
C ASP A 3 7.39 -18.02 8.02
N LEU A 4 6.26 -17.59 8.56
CA LEU A 4 4.96 -17.60 7.89
C LEU A 4 4.73 -16.29 7.13
N SER A 5 5.77 -15.51 6.86
CA SER A 5 5.66 -14.32 6.02
C SER A 5 5.38 -14.76 4.58
N LEU A 6 4.12 -14.61 4.17
CA LEU A 6 3.80 -14.65 2.74
C LEU A 6 4.42 -13.42 2.09
N PRO A 7 5.06 -13.57 0.91
CA PRO A 7 5.61 -12.43 0.22
C PRO A 7 4.48 -11.43 -0.08
N PRO A 8 4.73 -10.12 0.07
CA PRO A 8 3.71 -9.11 -0.20
C PRO A 8 3.22 -9.23 -1.64
N SER A 9 1.91 -9.17 -1.82
CA SER A 9 1.28 -9.24 -3.15
C SER A 9 0.96 -7.83 -3.63
N VAL A 10 1.45 -7.49 -4.83
CA VAL A 10 1.18 -6.21 -5.48
C VAL A 10 0.38 -6.46 -6.75
N THR A 11 -0.85 -5.95 -6.78
CA THR A 11 -1.72 -6.01 -7.96
C THR A 11 -1.83 -4.63 -8.57
N VAL A 12 -1.42 -4.50 -9.82
CA VAL A 12 -1.54 -3.25 -10.58
C VAL A 12 -2.65 -3.41 -11.61
N SER A 13 -3.74 -2.67 -11.45
CA SER A 13 -4.85 -2.62 -12.40
C SER A 13 -4.83 -1.29 -13.18
N PRO A 14 -5.67 -1.12 -14.21
CA PRO A 14 -5.75 0.14 -14.95
C PRO A 14 -6.10 1.35 -14.08
N THR A 15 -6.86 1.16 -13.00
CA THR A 15 -7.39 2.25 -12.17
C THR A 15 -6.91 2.23 -10.72
N LEU A 16 -6.33 1.11 -10.28
CA LEU A 16 -5.99 0.89 -8.87
C LEU A 16 -4.63 0.20 -8.73
N VAL A 17 -3.97 0.51 -7.62
CA VAL A 17 -2.83 -0.26 -7.11
C VAL A 17 -3.26 -0.87 -5.79
N GLY A 18 -3.31 -2.19 -5.74
CA GLY A 18 -3.57 -2.97 -4.53
C GLY A 18 -2.26 -3.52 -3.97
N VAL A 19 -2.01 -3.28 -2.69
CA VAL A 19 -0.93 -3.93 -1.93
C VAL A 19 -1.56 -4.74 -0.81
N SER A 20 -1.25 -6.03 -0.75
CA SER A 20 -1.72 -6.95 0.29
C SER A 20 -0.54 -7.56 1.03
N ILE A 21 -0.59 -7.49 2.36
CA ILE A 21 0.48 -7.95 3.26
C ILE A 21 -0.15 -8.78 4.38
N LEU A 22 0.37 -9.99 4.61
CA LEU A 22 0.09 -10.76 5.82
C LEU A 22 1.03 -10.24 6.93
N THR A 23 0.45 -9.76 8.03
CA THR A 23 1.20 -9.28 9.19
C THR A 23 1.60 -10.45 10.10
N ASP A 24 2.56 -10.21 10.99
CA ASP A 24 2.99 -11.18 11.99
C ASP A 24 1.87 -11.57 12.98
N ASP A 25 0.83 -10.73 13.10
CA ASP A 25 -0.38 -11.01 13.87
C ASP A 25 -1.36 -11.95 13.13
N GLY A 26 -1.00 -12.41 11.93
CA GLY A 26 -1.85 -13.25 11.08
C GLY A 26 -2.99 -12.49 10.39
N VAL A 27 -2.95 -11.15 10.38
CA VAL A 27 -3.97 -10.30 9.76
C VAL A 27 -3.52 -9.87 8.37
N THR A 28 -4.43 -9.83 7.40
CA THR A 28 -4.13 -9.29 6.08
C THR A 28 -4.49 -7.81 6.03
N VAL A 29 -3.50 -6.96 5.73
CA VAL A 29 -3.71 -5.53 5.47
C VAL A 29 -3.73 -5.30 3.97
N GLN A 30 -4.84 -4.73 3.47
CA GLN A 30 -4.99 -4.37 2.06
C GLN A 30 -5.07 -2.86 1.89
N ILE A 31 -4.15 -2.30 1.09
CA ILE A 31 -4.12 -0.88 0.74
C ILE A 31 -4.51 -0.76 -0.73
N SER A 32 -5.58 -0.01 -1.00
CA SER A 32 -6.05 0.27 -2.35
C SER A 32 -5.86 1.76 -2.64
N LEU A 33 -5.02 2.07 -3.62
CA LEU A 33 -4.74 3.45 -4.03
C LEU A 33 -5.26 3.67 -5.44
N PRO A 34 -5.92 4.81 -5.73
CA PRO A 34 -6.23 5.17 -7.10
C PRO A 34 -4.91 5.25 -7.88
N ARG A 35 -4.91 4.87 -9.16
CA ARG A 35 -3.76 5.02 -10.05
C ARG A 35 -3.79 6.43 -10.67
N PRO A 36 -2.93 7.38 -10.28
CA PRO A 36 -2.89 8.69 -10.92
C PRO A 36 -2.67 8.57 -12.43
N ARG A 37 -3.35 9.42 -13.20
CA ARG A 37 -3.15 9.56 -14.65
C ARG A 37 -1.67 9.88 -14.90
N GLY A 38 -0.97 9.02 -15.62
CA GLY A 38 0.48 9.11 -15.87
C GLY A 38 1.33 7.97 -15.31
N LEU A 39 0.75 7.09 -14.46
CA LEU A 39 1.40 5.86 -13.99
C LEU A 39 1.18 4.66 -14.91
N HIS A 40 0.59 4.85 -16.10
CA HIS A 40 0.28 3.75 -17.03
C HIS A 40 1.54 3.03 -17.52
N ASP A 41 2.63 3.79 -17.74
CA ASP A 41 3.87 3.28 -18.35
C ASP A 41 5.05 3.14 -17.36
N LEU A 42 4.79 3.34 -16.06
CA LEU A 42 5.85 3.24 -15.04
C LEU A 42 6.09 1.79 -14.59
N PRO A 43 7.35 1.40 -14.32
CA PRO A 43 7.67 0.07 -13.79
C PRO A 43 6.94 -0.22 -12.47
N ALA A 44 6.52 -1.47 -12.26
CA ALA A 44 5.77 -1.88 -11.07
C ALA A 44 6.48 -1.51 -9.75
N ALA A 45 7.81 -1.59 -9.69
CA ALA A 45 8.59 -1.19 -8.52
C ALA A 45 8.49 0.31 -8.19
N GLU A 46 8.42 1.15 -9.22
CA GLU A 46 8.25 2.60 -9.04
C GLU A 46 6.82 2.93 -8.60
N VAL A 47 5.83 2.26 -9.20
CA VAL A 47 4.42 2.34 -8.78
C VAL A 47 4.28 1.96 -7.30
N ALA A 48 4.88 0.84 -6.88
CA ALA A 48 4.88 0.39 -5.49
C ALA A 48 5.58 1.38 -4.55
N THR A 49 6.69 1.98 -4.96
CA THR A 49 7.42 2.98 -4.16
C THR A 49 6.58 4.24 -3.94
N ARG A 50 5.91 4.74 -4.99
CA ARG A 50 5.01 5.90 -4.90
C ARG A 50 3.77 5.59 -4.07
N ALA A 51 3.19 4.40 -4.26
CA ALA A 51 2.07 3.90 -3.47
C ALA A 51 2.40 3.86 -1.97
N LYS A 52 3.58 3.32 -1.61
CA LYS A 52 4.09 3.33 -0.23
C LYS A 52 4.13 4.74 0.36
N ARG A 53 4.70 5.71 -0.36
CA ARG A 53 4.82 7.11 0.12
C ARG A 53 3.44 7.73 0.37
N LEU A 54 2.48 7.52 -0.54
CA LEU A 54 1.11 8.04 -0.39
C LEU A 54 0.40 7.41 0.81
N ALA A 55 0.50 6.09 0.99
CA ALA A 55 -0.09 5.40 2.12
C ALA A 55 0.48 5.90 3.46
N GLN A 56 1.81 6.07 3.55
CA GLN A 56 2.45 6.61 4.75
C GLN A 56 1.97 8.02 5.08
N ALA A 57 1.92 8.91 4.09
CA ALA A 57 1.43 10.28 4.28
C ALA A 57 -0.04 10.31 4.74
N ALA A 58 -0.89 9.46 4.16
CA ALA A 58 -2.30 9.35 4.55
C ALA A 58 -2.46 8.86 5.99
N LEU A 59 -1.68 7.86 6.43
CA LEU A 59 -1.71 7.35 7.80
C LEU A 59 -1.24 8.39 8.81
N ILE A 60 -0.15 9.11 8.51
CA ILE A 60 0.35 10.20 9.37
C ILE A 60 -0.72 11.29 9.51
N SER A 61 -1.29 11.75 8.39
CA SER A 61 -2.33 12.79 8.39
C SER A 61 -3.59 12.35 9.14
N ALA A 62 -4.00 11.08 9.02
CA ALA A 62 -5.13 10.55 9.77
C ALA A 62 -4.85 10.50 11.28
N PHE A 63 -3.64 10.08 11.68
CA PHE A 63 -3.23 10.06 13.08
C PHE A 63 -3.20 11.47 13.68
N GLU A 64 -2.57 12.44 13.00
CA GLU A 64 -2.53 13.84 13.42
C GLU A 64 -3.95 14.42 13.55
N SER A 65 -4.85 14.10 12.61
CA SER A 65 -6.25 14.53 12.68
C SER A 65 -6.98 13.96 13.89
N LEU A 66 -6.70 12.72 14.30
CA LEU A 66 -7.31 12.08 15.46
C LEU A 66 -6.76 12.64 16.78
N GLU A 67 -5.46 12.94 16.86
CA GLU A 67 -4.85 13.58 18.05
C GLU A 67 -5.32 15.03 18.25
N SER A 68 -5.70 15.70 17.15
CA SER A 68 -6.22 17.07 17.19
C SER A 68 -7.72 17.20 17.49
N ALA A 69 -8.44 16.08 17.60
CA ALA A 69 -9.90 16.00 17.81
C ALA A 69 -10.26 15.71 19.26
#